data_AF-A0A370KX93-F1
#
_entry.id   AF-A0A370KX93-F1
#
_cell.length_a   1.000
_cell.length_b   1.000
_cell.length_c   1.000
_cell.angle_alpha   90.00
_cell.angle_beta   90.00
_cell.angle_gamma   90.00
#
_symmetry.space_group_name_H-M   'P 1'
#
loop_
_entity.id
_entity.type
_entity.pdbx_description
1 polymer ?
#
loop_
_entity_poly.entity_id
_entity_poly.type
_entity_poly.pdbx_seq_one_letter_code
_entity_poly.pdbx_strand_id
1 'polypeptide(L)'
;MKRSFAVCLFMLLATGPSLADDATAKLAFFYDSCVSSGPDFERTSERAKVDEWPSMAQDLALTFTPMENPEALQGWIVSGGESESFRALVVSRADVGGKIVEGCTVALGDVDATVFESALVEKADAISAGEEQGQDRIYKRYTATINGRSEAITLTLPLYAKGSDQIIASAVAEQQIEH
;
A
#
# COMPACT_ATOMS: atom_id res chain seq x y z
N MET A 1 41.06 16.59 50.90
CA MET A 1 39.76 16.50 50.23
C MET A 1 39.78 17.35 48.96
N LYS A 2 39.82 16.74 47.77
CA LYS A 2 39.49 17.39 46.50
C LYS A 2 38.65 16.39 45.70
N ARG A 3 37.35 16.64 45.63
CA ARG A 3 36.38 15.84 44.87
C ARG A 3 36.38 16.37 43.44
N SER A 4 36.92 15.59 42.50
CA SER A 4 36.74 15.86 41.07
C SER A 4 35.45 15.18 40.62
N PHE A 5 34.43 15.98 40.35
CA PHE A 5 33.24 15.58 39.60
C PHE A 5 33.61 15.57 38.12
N ALA A 6 33.74 14.38 37.52
CA ALA A 6 33.76 14.23 36.08
C ALA A 6 32.31 14.09 35.60
N VAL A 7 31.84 15.08 34.86
CA VAL A 7 30.52 15.14 34.24
C VAL A 7 30.49 14.14 33.07
N CYS A 8 29.67 13.08 33.18
CA CYS A 8 29.33 12.24 32.04
C CYS A 8 28.31 12.99 31.16
N LEU A 9 28.75 13.43 29.99
CA LEU A 9 27.90 13.95 28.93
C LEU A 9 27.26 12.77 28.19
N PHE A 10 26.02 12.42 28.53
CA PHE A 10 25.20 11.49 27.77
C PHE A 10 24.64 12.24 26.54
N MET A 11 25.22 12.01 25.36
CA MET A 11 24.59 12.44 24.10
C MET A 11 23.38 11.53 23.84
N LEU A 12 22.17 12.06 24.03
CA LEU A 12 20.97 11.44 23.48
C LEU A 12 21.00 11.62 21.96
N LEU A 13 21.28 10.53 21.22
CA LEU A 13 20.97 10.42 19.80
C LEU A 13 19.45 10.49 19.66
N ALA A 14 18.94 11.59 19.08
CA ALA A 14 17.55 11.68 18.66
C ALA A 14 17.36 10.76 17.44
N THR A 15 16.94 9.52 17.68
CA THR A 15 16.49 8.59 16.63
C THR A 15 15.08 9.00 16.22
N GLY A 16 14.96 9.94 15.29
CA GLY A 16 13.71 10.12 14.55
C GLY A 16 13.42 8.88 13.69
N PRO A 17 12.15 8.57 13.40
CA PRO A 17 11.81 7.46 12.51
C PRO A 17 12.48 7.68 11.15
N SER A 18 13.19 6.66 10.65
CA SER A 18 13.82 6.74 9.34
C SER A 18 12.77 6.53 8.23
N LEU A 19 13.02 7.07 7.04
CA LEU A 19 12.17 6.80 5.86
C LEU A 19 12.08 5.29 5.54
N ALA A 20 13.10 4.51 5.91
CA ALA A 20 13.10 3.06 5.73
C ALA A 20 12.13 2.34 6.70
N ASP A 21 12.07 2.77 7.96
CA ASP A 21 11.12 2.24 8.94
C ASP A 21 9.67 2.54 8.51
N ASP A 22 9.45 3.75 8.01
CA ASP A 22 8.14 4.19 7.51
C ASP A 22 7.72 3.43 6.23
N ALA A 23 8.63 3.21 5.28
CA ALA A 23 8.37 2.39 4.10
C ALA A 23 7.94 0.96 4.46
N THR A 24 8.60 0.35 5.47
CA THR A 24 8.26 -0.98 5.96
C THR A 24 6.88 -1.01 6.63
N ALA A 25 6.55 0.00 7.44
CA ALA A 25 5.23 0.13 8.07
C ALA A 25 4.11 0.34 7.04
N LYS A 26 4.36 1.15 6.01
CA LYS A 26 3.41 1.38 4.90
C LYS A 26 3.24 0.16 4.01
N LEU A 27 4.30 -0.63 3.79
CA LEU A 27 4.20 -1.94 3.15
C LEU A 27 3.36 -2.89 4.00
N ALA A 28 3.54 -2.91 5.32
CA ALA A 28 2.70 -3.72 6.20
C ALA A 28 1.22 -3.36 6.06
N PHE A 29 0.89 -2.06 5.98
CA PHE A 29 -0.48 -1.62 5.72
C PHE A 29 -1.04 -2.13 4.39
N PHE A 30 -0.26 -2.04 3.29
CA PHE A 30 -0.66 -2.60 1.99
C PHE A 30 -0.90 -4.11 2.10
N TYR A 31 0.06 -4.84 2.68
CA TYR A 31 0.00 -6.28 2.78
C TYR A 31 -1.21 -6.74 3.61
N ASP A 32 -1.42 -6.13 4.77
CA ASP A 32 -2.50 -6.51 5.68
C ASP A 32 -3.87 -6.15 5.10
N SER A 33 -3.97 -5.03 4.37
CA SER A 33 -5.24 -4.56 3.81
C SER A 33 -5.61 -5.20 2.47
N CYS A 34 -4.62 -5.55 1.63
CA CYS A 34 -4.86 -5.96 0.24
C CYS A 34 -4.34 -7.35 -0.13
N VAL A 35 -3.32 -7.89 0.55
CA VAL A 35 -2.58 -9.09 0.09
C VAL A 35 -2.85 -10.31 0.98
N SER A 36 -2.68 -10.16 2.29
CA SER A 36 -2.70 -11.29 3.26
C SER A 36 -3.96 -12.17 3.14
N SER A 37 -5.13 -11.54 3.20
CA SER A 37 -6.44 -12.16 3.01
C SER A 37 -7.04 -11.88 1.63
N GLY A 38 -6.26 -11.23 0.75
CA GLY A 38 -6.63 -10.85 -0.60
C GLY A 38 -7.53 -9.62 -0.66
N PRO A 39 -7.73 -9.06 -1.86
CA PRO A 39 -8.73 -8.03 -2.09
C PRO A 39 -10.12 -8.54 -1.71
N ASP A 40 -10.85 -7.76 -0.92
CA ASP A 40 -12.22 -8.07 -0.51
C ASP A 40 -13.01 -6.78 -0.38
N PHE A 41 -13.98 -6.59 -1.28
CA PHE A 41 -14.75 -5.36 -1.35
C PHE A 41 -15.65 -5.17 -0.12
N GLU A 42 -16.37 -6.20 0.31
CA GLU A 42 -17.32 -6.08 1.43
C GLU A 42 -16.59 -5.95 2.76
N ARG A 43 -15.61 -6.83 3.02
CA ARG A 43 -14.83 -6.80 4.27
C ARG A 43 -14.16 -5.45 4.49
N THR A 44 -13.61 -4.88 3.41
CA THR A 44 -12.95 -3.58 3.48
C THR A 44 -13.94 -2.44 3.65
N SER A 45 -15.09 -2.51 2.97
CA SER A 45 -16.17 -1.53 3.14
C SER A 45 -16.74 -1.53 4.55
N GLU A 46 -16.92 -2.70 5.16
CA GLU A 46 -17.37 -2.83 6.56
C GLU A 46 -16.31 -2.31 7.54
N ARG A 47 -15.03 -2.63 7.32
CA ARG A 47 -13.94 -2.07 8.11
C ARG A 47 -13.93 -0.54 8.05
N ALA A 48 -14.06 0.04 6.86
CA ALA A 48 -14.04 1.49 6.69
C ALA A 48 -15.21 2.18 7.42
N LYS A 49 -16.37 1.53 7.52
CA LYS A 49 -17.51 2.02 8.32
C LYS A 49 -17.20 1.96 9.81
N VAL A 50 -16.62 0.86 10.30
CA VAL A 50 -16.25 0.68 11.71
C VAL A 50 -15.17 1.67 12.13
N ASP A 51 -14.18 1.90 11.27
CA ASP A 51 -13.06 2.81 11.51
C ASP A 51 -13.41 4.28 11.17
N GLU A 52 -14.65 4.55 10.75
CA GLU A 52 -15.17 5.87 10.36
C GLU A 52 -14.31 6.64 9.34
N TRP A 53 -13.72 5.92 8.37
CA TRP A 53 -12.84 6.56 7.40
C TRP A 53 -13.62 7.53 6.49
N PRO A 54 -13.11 8.76 6.28
CA PRO A 54 -13.70 9.69 5.33
C PRO A 54 -13.78 9.10 3.92
N SER A 55 -14.99 9.09 3.35
CA SER A 55 -15.20 8.65 1.97
C SER A 55 -14.43 9.54 1.00
N MET A 56 -13.78 8.91 0.04
CA MET A 56 -13.18 9.55 -1.12
C MET A 56 -14.25 9.85 -2.16
N ALA A 57 -14.06 10.93 -2.92
CA ALA A 57 -14.87 11.17 -4.12
C ALA A 57 -14.63 10.08 -5.17
N GLN A 58 -15.69 9.68 -5.88
CA GLN A 58 -15.64 8.52 -6.79
C GLN A 58 -14.69 8.75 -7.99
N ASP A 59 -14.63 9.96 -8.51
CA ASP A 59 -13.71 10.38 -9.57
C ASP A 59 -12.25 10.24 -9.15
N LEU A 60 -11.93 10.60 -7.90
CA LEU A 60 -10.61 10.39 -7.34
C LEU A 60 -10.32 8.90 -7.10
N ALA A 61 -11.30 8.13 -6.61
CA ALA A 61 -11.14 6.68 -6.42
C ALA A 61 -10.84 5.97 -7.74
N LEU A 62 -11.47 6.39 -8.84
CA LEU A 62 -11.21 5.86 -10.18
C LEU A 62 -9.75 6.00 -10.62
N THR A 63 -9.02 7.01 -10.13
CA THR A 63 -7.60 7.20 -10.46
C THR A 63 -6.68 6.13 -9.85
N PHE A 64 -7.16 5.41 -8.84
CA PHE A 64 -6.42 4.33 -8.16
C PHE A 64 -6.95 2.93 -8.49
N THR A 65 -8.02 2.83 -9.28
CA THR A 65 -8.63 1.55 -9.62
C THR A 65 -7.71 0.73 -10.54
N PRO A 66 -7.37 -0.52 -10.18
CA PRO A 66 -6.44 -1.34 -10.95
C PRO A 66 -7.10 -2.12 -12.10
N MET A 67 -8.36 -1.81 -12.42
CA MET A 67 -9.18 -2.50 -13.42
C MET A 67 -9.98 -1.50 -14.25
N GLU A 68 -10.17 -1.81 -15.52
CA GLU A 68 -11.03 -1.02 -16.39
C GLU A 68 -12.50 -1.25 -16.05
N ASN A 69 -13.27 -0.17 -15.87
CA ASN A 69 -14.72 -0.19 -15.69
C ASN A 69 -15.23 -1.15 -14.59
N PRO A 70 -14.87 -0.94 -13.32
CA PRO A 70 -15.37 -1.78 -12.23
C PRO A 70 -16.89 -1.67 -12.10
N GLU A 71 -17.55 -2.78 -11.75
CA GLU A 71 -18.99 -2.82 -11.43
C GLU A 71 -19.30 -2.15 -10.10
N ALA A 72 -18.35 -2.23 -9.15
CA ALA A 72 -18.43 -1.55 -7.87
C ALA A 72 -17.07 -0.96 -7.49
N LEU A 73 -17.10 0.22 -6.86
CA LEU A 73 -15.93 0.97 -6.45
C LEU A 73 -16.22 1.75 -5.17
N GLN A 74 -15.33 1.65 -4.19
CA GLN A 74 -15.34 2.50 -3.00
C GLN A 74 -13.90 2.90 -2.64
N GLY A 75 -13.76 4.07 -2.03
CA GLY A 75 -12.46 4.59 -1.64
C GLY A 75 -12.55 5.47 -0.41
N TRP A 76 -11.47 5.51 0.36
CA TRP A 76 -11.39 6.25 1.62
C TRP A 76 -10.02 6.88 1.82
N ILE A 77 -10.00 7.97 2.57
CA ILE A 77 -8.79 8.55 3.13
C ILE A 77 -8.56 7.92 4.51
N VAL A 78 -7.40 7.28 4.70
CA VAL A 78 -7.08 6.49 5.90
C VAL A 78 -6.13 7.25 6.84
N SER A 79 -5.46 8.31 6.37
CA SER A 79 -4.57 9.12 7.19
C SER A 79 -5.32 9.83 8.34
N GLY A 80 -4.78 9.74 9.54
CA GLY A 80 -5.40 10.13 10.82
C GLY A 80 -5.18 11.58 11.28
N GLY A 81 -4.77 12.50 10.40
CA GLY A 81 -4.64 13.93 10.73
C GLY A 81 -3.68 14.70 9.83
N GLU A 82 -3.59 16.03 10.04
CA GLU A 82 -2.77 16.96 9.23
C GLU A 82 -1.26 16.67 9.24
N SER A 83 -0.77 15.93 10.24
CA SER A 83 0.64 15.59 10.39
C SER A 83 1.03 14.22 9.84
N GLU A 84 0.05 13.41 9.40
CA GLU A 84 0.32 12.09 8.82
C GLU A 84 0.48 12.17 7.30
N SER A 85 1.47 11.47 6.76
CA SER A 85 1.64 11.34 5.31
C SER A 85 0.37 10.78 4.68
N PHE A 86 0.01 11.27 3.50
CA PHE A 86 -1.18 10.85 2.77
C PHE A 86 -1.30 9.32 2.68
N ARG A 87 -2.47 8.79 3.06
CA ARG A 87 -2.81 7.38 2.92
C ARG A 87 -4.25 7.26 2.45
N ALA A 88 -4.45 6.52 1.38
CA ALA A 88 -5.78 6.18 0.89
C ALA A 88 -5.87 4.70 0.55
N LEU A 89 -7.10 4.19 0.56
CA LEU A 89 -7.42 2.83 0.20
C LEU A 89 -8.63 2.84 -0.73
N VAL A 90 -8.55 2.06 -1.81
CA VAL A 90 -9.62 1.89 -2.79
C VAL A 90 -9.86 0.39 -3.01
N VAL A 91 -11.12 -0.02 -3.01
CA VAL A 91 -11.53 -1.38 -3.40
C VAL A 91 -12.47 -1.34 -4.58
N SER A 92 -12.34 -2.33 -5.45
CA SER A 92 -13.11 -2.46 -6.67
C SER A 92 -13.48 -3.91 -6.93
N ARG A 93 -14.59 -4.12 -7.64
CA ARG A 93 -15.09 -5.43 -8.06
C ARG A 93 -15.52 -5.36 -9.53
N ALA A 94 -15.23 -6.40 -10.29
CA ALA A 94 -15.70 -6.58 -11.67
C ALA A 94 -15.93 -8.07 -11.99
N ASP A 95 -16.77 -8.36 -12.98
CA ASP A 95 -16.80 -9.66 -13.66
C ASP A 95 -15.79 -9.69 -14.81
N VAL A 96 -14.88 -10.67 -14.78
CA VAL A 96 -13.93 -10.92 -15.86
C VAL A 96 -14.09 -12.36 -16.35
N GLY A 97 -14.86 -12.52 -17.41
CA GLY A 97 -15.07 -13.84 -18.03
C GLY A 97 -15.88 -14.80 -17.15
N GLY A 98 -16.88 -14.29 -16.43
CA GLY A 98 -17.75 -15.07 -15.54
C GLY A 98 -17.14 -15.35 -14.17
N LYS A 99 -16.04 -14.68 -13.83
CA LYS A 99 -15.35 -14.77 -12.53
C LYS A 99 -15.39 -13.41 -11.85
N ILE A 100 -15.74 -13.38 -10.58
CA ILE A 100 -15.64 -12.17 -9.78
C ILE A 100 -14.18 -11.91 -9.47
N VAL A 101 -13.69 -10.75 -9.89
CA VAL A 101 -12.34 -10.26 -9.63
C VAL A 101 -12.44 -9.02 -8.76
N GLU A 102 -11.67 -9.01 -7.69
CA GLU A 102 -11.60 -7.88 -6.76
C GLU A 102 -10.21 -7.27 -6.78
N GLY A 103 -10.17 -5.94 -6.65
CA GLY A 103 -8.95 -5.14 -6.62
C GLY A 103 -8.91 -4.32 -5.35
N CYS A 104 -7.76 -4.28 -4.70
CA CYS A 104 -7.47 -3.43 -3.55
C CYS A 104 -6.22 -2.62 -3.85
N THR A 105 -6.33 -1.31 -3.76
CA THR A 105 -5.24 -0.37 -4.01
C THR A 105 -5.03 0.50 -2.78
N VAL A 106 -3.77 0.71 -2.41
CA VAL A 106 -3.38 1.76 -1.47
C VAL A 106 -2.55 2.81 -2.18
N ALA A 107 -2.80 4.08 -1.87
CA ALA A 107 -1.97 5.20 -2.27
C ALA A 107 -1.28 5.78 -1.03
N LEU A 108 0.04 5.87 -1.07
CA LEU A 108 0.89 6.16 0.08
C LEU A 108 1.85 7.29 -0.28
N GLY A 109 1.77 8.43 0.41
CA GLY A 109 2.73 9.52 0.29
C GLY A 109 3.99 9.28 1.10
N ASP A 110 5.05 10.04 0.83
CA ASP A 110 6.31 10.04 1.60
C ASP A 110 6.95 8.67 1.81
N VAL A 111 7.11 7.89 0.73
CA VAL A 111 7.66 6.52 0.82
C VAL A 111 8.97 6.38 0.06
N ASP A 112 9.97 5.74 0.68
CA ASP A 112 11.12 5.22 -0.07
C ASP A 112 10.68 4.02 -0.93
N ALA A 113 10.57 4.26 -2.23
CA ALA A 113 10.14 3.27 -3.21
C ALA A 113 11.03 2.03 -3.27
N THR A 114 12.33 2.19 -3.09
CA THR A 114 13.28 1.07 -3.19
C THR A 114 13.13 0.14 -1.99
N VAL A 115 12.97 0.73 -0.80
CA VAL A 115 12.74 -0.03 0.44
C VAL A 115 11.36 -0.70 0.40
N PHE A 116 10.33 0.01 -0.03
CA PHE A 116 8.97 -0.53 -0.15
C PHE A 116 8.92 -1.74 -1.10
N GLU A 117 9.52 -1.62 -2.28
CA GLU A 117 9.59 -2.70 -3.28
C GLU A 117 10.36 -3.92 -2.75
N SER A 118 11.51 -3.69 -2.11
CA SER A 118 12.30 -4.77 -1.52
C SER A 118 11.52 -5.51 -0.43
N ALA A 119 10.83 -4.76 0.44
CA ALA A 119 9.99 -5.32 1.49
C ALA A 119 8.77 -6.08 0.93
N LEU A 120 8.20 -5.65 -0.20
CA LEU A 120 7.14 -6.40 -0.88
C LEU A 120 7.65 -7.76 -1.37
N VAL A 121 8.79 -7.78 -2.07
CA VAL A 121 9.39 -9.01 -2.60
C VAL A 121 9.67 -10.00 -1.47
N GLU A 122 10.22 -9.52 -0.35
CA GLU A 122 10.50 -10.35 0.82
C GLU A 122 9.22 -10.82 1.51
N LYS A 123 8.26 -9.93 1.79
CA LYS A 123 7.07 -10.26 2.60
C LYS A 123 6.06 -11.13 1.85
N ALA A 124 5.89 -10.91 0.55
CA ALA A 124 4.87 -11.60 -0.26
C ALA A 124 5.44 -12.71 -1.16
N ASP A 125 6.75 -12.98 -1.11
CA ASP A 125 7.45 -13.84 -2.07
C ASP A 125 7.11 -13.45 -3.53
N ALA A 126 7.10 -12.13 -3.79
CA ALA A 126 6.59 -11.58 -5.03
C ALA A 126 7.57 -11.80 -6.17
N ILE A 127 7.11 -12.44 -7.25
CA ILE A 127 7.91 -12.74 -8.44
C ILE A 127 7.66 -11.66 -9.49
N SER A 128 8.73 -11.06 -10.01
CA SER A 128 8.60 -10.05 -11.08
C SER A 128 7.98 -10.65 -12.35
N ALA A 129 6.95 -10.00 -12.86
CA ALA A 129 6.20 -10.39 -14.05
C ALA A 129 6.33 -9.39 -15.20
N GLY A 130 7.03 -8.27 -14.99
CA GLY A 130 7.33 -7.29 -16.02
C GLY A 130 7.40 -5.87 -15.47
N GLU A 131 7.89 -4.96 -16.32
CA GLU A 131 7.97 -3.54 -16.03
C GLU A 131 7.57 -2.76 -17.30
N GLU A 132 6.81 -1.69 -17.10
CA GLU A 132 6.40 -0.77 -18.14
C GLU A 132 6.72 0.66 -17.69
N GLN A 133 7.40 1.42 -18.54
CA GLN A 133 7.70 2.82 -18.28
C GLN A 133 6.64 3.70 -18.95
N GLY A 134 5.90 4.45 -18.15
CA GLY A 134 5.00 5.52 -18.59
C GLY A 134 5.70 6.86 -18.76
N GLN A 135 4.91 7.92 -18.94
CA GLN A 135 5.44 9.27 -19.14
C GLN A 135 6.11 9.84 -17.89
N ASP A 136 5.52 9.63 -16.71
CA ASP A 136 6.01 10.11 -15.42
C ASP A 136 6.01 9.02 -14.32
N ARG A 137 5.68 7.79 -14.69
CA ARG A 137 5.54 6.64 -13.79
C ARG A 137 6.28 5.42 -14.33
N ILE A 138 6.67 4.53 -13.42
CA ILE A 138 7.09 3.17 -13.72
C ILE A 138 6.03 2.24 -13.13
N TYR A 139 5.53 1.31 -13.94
CA TYR A 139 4.59 0.27 -13.53
C TYR A 139 5.34 -1.05 -13.45
N LYS A 140 5.60 -1.52 -12.23
CA LYS A 140 6.21 -2.82 -11.98
C LYS A 140 5.14 -3.83 -11.64
N ARG A 141 5.12 -4.95 -12.35
CA ARG A 141 4.14 -6.03 -12.19
C ARG A 141 4.79 -7.21 -11.50
N TYR A 142 4.05 -7.79 -10.57
CA TYR A 142 4.45 -8.91 -9.75
C TYR A 142 3.33 -9.94 -9.70
N THR A 143 3.71 -11.20 -9.49
CA THR A 143 2.79 -12.28 -9.13
C THR A 143 3.19 -12.84 -7.78
N ALA A 144 2.22 -13.08 -6.90
CA ALA A 144 2.43 -13.75 -5.62
C ALA A 144 1.40 -14.88 -5.44
N THR A 145 1.76 -15.92 -4.69
CA THR A 145 0.81 -16.95 -4.27
C THR A 145 0.65 -16.89 -2.76
N ILE A 146 -0.49 -16.39 -2.28
CA ILE A 146 -0.77 -16.17 -0.87
C ILE A 146 -1.88 -17.14 -0.45
N ASN A 147 -1.58 -18.04 0.49
CA ASN A 147 -2.54 -19.04 0.96
C ASN A 147 -3.20 -19.86 -0.17
N GLY A 148 -2.46 -20.14 -1.25
CA GLY A 148 -2.95 -20.86 -2.44
C GLY A 148 -3.72 -20.00 -3.46
N ARG A 149 -3.93 -18.72 -3.18
CA ARG A 149 -4.52 -17.74 -4.12
C ARG A 149 -3.44 -17.06 -4.93
N SER A 150 -3.60 -17.04 -6.25
CA SER A 150 -2.73 -16.24 -7.13
C SER A 150 -3.18 -14.78 -7.12
N GLU A 151 -2.24 -13.87 -6.92
CA GLU A 151 -2.47 -12.43 -6.95
C GLU A 151 -1.57 -11.76 -7.97
N ALA A 152 -2.15 -10.83 -8.73
CA ALA A 152 -1.41 -9.88 -9.54
C ALA A 152 -1.21 -8.60 -8.73
N ILE A 153 0.04 -8.21 -8.51
CA ILE A 153 0.39 -7.01 -7.76
C ILE A 153 1.03 -6.00 -8.72
N THR A 154 0.61 -4.75 -8.67
CA THR A 154 1.23 -3.66 -9.44
C THR A 154 1.72 -2.57 -8.51
N LEU A 155 2.99 -2.19 -8.67
CA LEU A 155 3.57 -0.98 -8.08
C LEU A 155 3.65 0.11 -9.14
N THR A 156 2.98 1.22 -8.89
CA THR A 156 3.12 2.44 -9.68
C THR A 156 4.00 3.40 -8.92
N LEU A 157 5.20 3.62 -9.45
CA LEU A 157 6.28 4.37 -8.84
C LEU A 157 6.51 5.66 -9.62
N PRO A 158 6.94 6.77 -8.99
CA PRO A 158 7.39 7.95 -9.72
C PRO A 158 8.57 7.58 -10.64
N LEU A 159 8.62 8.15 -11.84
CA LEU A 159 9.78 7.99 -12.72
C LEU A 159 11.05 8.65 -12.13
N TYR A 160 10.87 9.73 -11.38
CA TYR A 160 11.96 10.47 -10.73
C TYR A 160 11.68 10.59 -9.23
N ALA A 161 12.16 9.62 -8.45
CA ALA A 161 11.99 9.62 -7.00
C ALA A 161 12.75 10.80 -6.35
N LYS A 162 12.09 11.45 -5.39
CA LYS A 162 12.63 12.56 -4.58
C LYS A 162 12.59 12.28 -3.08
N GLY A 163 12.17 11.08 -2.66
CA GLY A 163 12.16 10.66 -1.25
C GLY A 163 10.94 11.15 -0.45
N SER A 164 9.99 11.78 -1.13
CA SER A 164 8.68 12.20 -0.60
C SER A 164 7.56 11.79 -1.57
N ASP A 165 7.75 10.67 -2.27
CA ASP A 165 6.94 10.33 -3.42
C ASP A 165 5.67 9.58 -3.04
N GLN A 166 4.65 9.73 -3.87
CA GLN A 166 3.48 8.89 -3.81
C GLN A 166 3.74 7.57 -4.54
N ILE A 167 3.57 6.46 -3.82
CA ILE A 167 3.50 5.11 -4.37
C ILE A 167 2.04 4.69 -4.40
N ILE A 168 1.65 4.02 -5.48
CA ILE A 168 0.36 3.33 -5.57
C ILE A 168 0.67 1.85 -5.69
N ALA A 169 0.19 1.06 -4.74
CA ALA A 169 0.34 -0.39 -4.72
C ALA A 169 -1.03 -1.04 -4.81
N SER A 170 -1.23 -1.89 -5.81
CA SER A 170 -2.49 -2.59 -6.02
C SER A 170 -2.30 -4.09 -6.03
N ALA A 171 -3.28 -4.81 -5.51
CA ALA A 171 -3.42 -6.25 -5.64
C ALA A 171 -4.76 -6.56 -6.31
N VAL A 172 -4.76 -7.49 -7.25
CA VAL A 172 -5.93 -7.97 -7.97
C VAL A 172 -5.94 -9.48 -7.91
N ALA A 173 -7.07 -10.06 -7.53
CA ALA A 173 -7.25 -11.50 -7.44
C ALA A 173 -8.69 -11.91 -7.77
N GLU A 174 -8.86 -13.15 -8.22
CA GLU A 174 -10.18 -13.79 -8.28
C GLU A 174 -10.70 -14.00 -6.86
N GLN A 175 -11.94 -13.56 -6.61
CA GLN A 175 -12.58 -13.73 -5.31
C GLN A 175 -12.66 -15.22 -4.98
N GLN A 176 -12.11 -15.61 -3.82
CA GLN A 176 -12.29 -16.95 -3.30
C GLN A 176 -13.56 -16.96 -2.46
N ILE A 177 -14.56 -17.76 -2.84
CA ILE A 177 -15.73 -17.98 -2.01
C ILE A 177 -15.27 -18.82 -0.82
N GLU A 178 -15.22 -18.22 0.38
CA GLU A 178 -15.02 -18.99 1.61
C GLU A 178 -16.22 -19.94 1.78
N HIS A 179 -15.95 -21.25 1.84
CA HIS A 179 -16.93 -22.29 2.11
C HIS A 179 -17.14 -22.50 3.61
#